data_AF-J3INM3-F1
#
_entry.id   AF-J3INM3-F1
#
_cell.length_a   1.000
_cell.length_b   1.000
_cell.length_c   1.000
_cell.angle_alpha   90.00
_cell.angle_beta   90.00
_cell.angle_gamma   90.00
#
_symmetry.space_group_name_H-M   'P 1'
#
loop_
_entity.id
_entity.type
_entity.pdbx_description
1 polymer ?
#
loop_
_entity_poly.entity_id
_entity_poly.type
_entity_poly.pdbx_seq_one_letter_code
_entity_poly.pdbx_strand_id
1 'polypeptide(L)'
;MRHPIIFSLCLLCSSQALADENHTDQARQTLKNYGLSHCLLAPFNEQSALRKDIALAAGAYSFMGKGMHTVLQNEDTLQVLHDPYNETRNHVSAAYDLTSANSKYSDEKMVFHACLQVYNSEAFDRFIRAQDAYIVVD
;
A
#
# COMPACT_ATOMS: atom_id res chain seq x y z
N MET A 1 15.64 -7.36 -57.70
CA MET A 1 16.25 -7.87 -56.45
C MET A 1 16.28 -6.75 -55.43
N ARG A 2 15.86 -7.09 -54.20
CA ARG A 2 16.19 -6.45 -52.90
C ARG A 2 15.28 -5.31 -52.38
N HIS A 3 14.72 -5.61 -51.20
CA HIS A 3 13.79 -4.86 -50.34
C HIS A 3 14.30 -3.49 -49.86
N PRO A 4 13.41 -2.72 -49.20
CA PRO A 4 13.69 -2.53 -47.78
C PRO A 4 12.44 -2.76 -46.91
N ILE A 5 12.50 -3.81 -46.08
CA ILE A 5 11.67 -3.99 -44.89
C ILE A 5 12.47 -3.39 -43.74
N ILE A 6 12.36 -2.09 -43.46
CA ILE A 6 12.90 -1.52 -42.21
C ILE A 6 12.05 -0.31 -41.82
N PHE A 7 10.87 -0.52 -41.22
CA PHE A 7 10.18 0.53 -40.46
C PHE A 7 9.20 -0.02 -39.41
N SER A 8 9.64 -0.98 -38.57
CA SER A 8 8.76 -1.55 -37.54
C SER A 8 9.39 -1.78 -36.17
N LEU A 9 10.55 -1.18 -35.87
CA LEU A 9 11.25 -1.43 -34.59
C LEU A 9 11.13 -0.33 -33.51
N CYS A 10 10.43 0.77 -33.76
CA CYS A 10 10.33 1.88 -32.78
C CYS A 10 9.07 1.89 -31.90
N LEU A 11 8.10 0.99 -32.13
CA LEU A 11 6.82 0.95 -31.38
C LEU A 11 6.85 0.05 -30.13
N LEU A 12 7.95 -0.66 -29.87
CA LEU A 12 8.04 -1.62 -28.76
C LEU A 12 8.61 -1.01 -27.46
N CYS A 13 9.40 0.08 -27.53
CA CYS A 13 10.00 0.68 -26.33
C CYS A 13 8.99 1.47 -25.47
N SER A 14 7.99 2.12 -26.07
CA SER A 14 7.05 2.96 -25.32
C SER A 14 6.08 2.15 -24.45
N SER A 15 5.79 0.90 -24.83
CA SER A 15 4.85 0.04 -24.10
C SER A 15 5.39 -0.45 -22.77
N GLN A 16 6.73 -0.58 -22.63
CA GLN A 16 7.36 -1.08 -21.41
C GLN A 16 7.30 -0.03 -20.29
N ALA A 17 7.54 1.24 -20.61
CA ALA A 17 7.47 2.33 -19.62
C ALA A 17 6.05 2.53 -19.06
N LEU A 18 5.02 2.41 -19.90
CA LEU A 18 3.63 2.56 -19.48
C LEU A 18 3.12 1.38 -18.64
N ALA A 19 3.62 0.17 -18.89
CA ALA A 19 3.27 -1.01 -18.08
C ALA A 19 3.88 -0.93 -16.68
N ASP A 20 5.14 -0.49 -16.58
CA ASP A 20 5.87 -0.32 -15.32
C ASP A 20 5.27 0.78 -14.42
N GLU A 21 4.85 1.90 -15.01
CA GLU A 21 4.15 2.97 -14.30
C GLU A 21 2.80 2.50 -13.72
N ASN A 22 2.01 1.76 -14.51
CA ASN A 22 0.73 1.22 -14.08
C ASN A 22 0.89 0.18 -12.95
N HIS A 23 1.90 -0.69 -13.04
CA HIS A 23 2.21 -1.69 -12.01
C HIS A 23 2.62 -1.04 -10.69
N THR A 24 3.51 -0.05 -10.78
CA THR A 24 3.99 0.68 -9.61
C THR A 24 2.85 1.42 -8.91
N ASP A 25 1.99 2.10 -9.66
CA ASP A 25 0.84 2.81 -9.08
C ASP A 25 -0.19 1.84 -8.46
N GLN A 26 -0.41 0.68 -9.08
CA GLN A 26 -1.25 -0.37 -8.50
C GLN A 26 -0.66 -0.91 -7.19
N ALA A 27 0.65 -1.11 -7.13
CA ALA A 27 1.34 -1.59 -5.93
C ALA A 27 1.22 -0.57 -4.79
N ARG A 28 1.50 0.71 -5.07
CA ARG A 28 1.34 1.81 -4.10
C ARG A 28 -0.11 1.91 -3.61
N GLN A 29 -1.08 1.85 -4.51
CA GLN A 29 -2.50 1.95 -4.15
C GLN A 29 -2.94 0.77 -3.28
N THR A 30 -2.46 -0.44 -3.58
CA THR A 30 -2.72 -1.63 -2.77
C THR A 30 -2.15 -1.48 -1.36
N LEU A 31 -0.91 -0.98 -1.23
CA LEU A 31 -0.29 -0.77 0.07
C LEU A 31 -0.96 0.36 0.86
N LYS A 32 -1.45 1.42 0.21
CA LYS A 32 -2.29 2.45 0.84
C LYS A 32 -3.60 1.88 1.37
N ASN A 33 -4.29 1.04 0.58
CA ASN A 33 -5.53 0.39 0.99
C ASN A 33 -5.31 -0.57 2.17
N TYR A 34 -4.18 -1.27 2.17
CA TYR A 34 -3.73 -2.08 3.29
C TYR A 34 -3.57 -1.23 4.57
N GLY A 35 -2.85 -0.11 4.48
CA GLY A 35 -2.69 0.84 5.58
C GLY A 35 -4.01 1.42 6.09
N LEU A 36 -4.91 1.83 5.20
CA LEU A 36 -6.25 2.32 5.57
C LEU A 36 -7.04 1.27 6.36
N SER A 37 -7.05 0.03 5.87
CA SER A 37 -7.76 -1.08 6.52
C SER A 37 -7.23 -1.31 7.94
N HIS A 38 -5.91 -1.29 8.12
CA HIS A 38 -5.30 -1.43 9.45
C HIS A 38 -5.52 -0.22 10.36
N CYS A 39 -5.51 0.99 9.82
CA CYS A 39 -5.87 2.19 10.59
C CYS A 39 -7.30 2.08 11.14
N LEU A 40 -8.25 1.59 10.33
CA LEU A 40 -9.63 1.40 10.77
C LEU A 40 -9.77 0.26 11.80
N LEU A 41 -8.99 -0.83 11.66
CA LEU A 41 -9.07 -1.98 12.57
C LEU A 41 -8.53 -1.71 13.98
N ALA A 42 -7.56 -0.81 14.14
CA ALA A 42 -6.90 -0.62 15.42
C ALA A 42 -7.84 -0.10 16.54
N PRO A 43 -8.71 0.91 16.29
CA PRO A 43 -9.59 1.45 17.32
C PRO A 43 -10.86 0.62 17.57
N PHE A 44 -11.34 -0.14 16.58
CA PHE A 44 -12.57 -0.95 16.72
C PHE A 44 -12.26 -2.35 17.24
N ASN A 45 -12.13 -2.52 18.56
CA ASN A 45 -11.81 -3.81 19.19
C ASN A 45 -13.01 -4.78 19.31
N GLU A 46 -14.23 -4.32 19.01
CA GLU A 46 -15.46 -5.11 19.05
C GLU A 46 -15.53 -6.16 17.93
N GLN A 47 -16.10 -7.34 18.22
CA GLN A 47 -16.40 -8.31 17.18
C GLN A 47 -17.68 -7.92 16.45
N SER A 48 -17.54 -7.19 15.34
CA SER A 48 -18.66 -6.77 14.48
C SER A 48 -18.50 -7.31 13.06
N ALA A 49 -19.63 -7.38 12.32
CA ALA A 49 -19.62 -7.73 10.90
C ALA A 49 -18.74 -6.75 10.10
N LEU A 50 -18.77 -5.46 10.47
CA LEU A 50 -17.93 -4.43 9.88
C LEU A 50 -16.43 -4.69 10.13
N ARG A 51 -16.03 -4.97 11.38
CA ARG A 51 -14.63 -5.31 11.68
C ARG A 51 -14.16 -6.53 10.88
N LYS A 52 -15.00 -7.57 10.80
CA LYS A 52 -14.68 -8.78 10.04
C LYS A 52 -14.48 -8.48 8.56
N ASP A 53 -15.34 -7.66 7.96
CA ASP A 53 -15.23 -7.27 6.55
C ASP A 53 -13.93 -6.48 6.29
N ILE A 54 -13.61 -5.51 7.14
CA ILE A 54 -12.36 -4.74 7.02
C ILE A 54 -11.13 -5.65 7.19
N ALA A 55 -11.18 -6.65 8.09
CA ALA A 55 -10.10 -7.62 8.26
C ALA A 55 -9.89 -8.50 7.01
N LEU A 56 -10.98 -8.91 6.35
CA LEU A 56 -10.91 -9.63 5.08
C LEU A 56 -10.29 -8.76 3.98
N ALA A 57 -10.67 -7.48 3.91
CA ALA A 57 -10.07 -6.53 2.97
C ALA A 57 -8.57 -6.32 3.24
N ALA A 58 -8.18 -6.15 4.52
CA ALA A 58 -6.78 -6.05 4.91
C ALA A 58 -5.97 -7.29 4.47
N GLY A 59 -6.51 -8.49 4.69
CA GLY A 59 -5.91 -9.73 4.21
C GLY A 59 -5.77 -9.78 2.69
N ALA A 60 -6.80 -9.32 1.96
CA ALA A 60 -6.77 -9.26 0.51
C ALA A 60 -5.73 -8.28 -0.04
N TYR A 61 -5.36 -7.23 0.68
CA TYR A 61 -4.30 -6.30 0.27
C TYR A 61 -2.89 -6.67 0.78
N SER A 62 -2.77 -7.71 1.61
CA SER A 62 -1.48 -8.20 2.11
C SER A 62 -0.67 -8.93 1.05
N PHE A 63 0.61 -9.21 1.33
CA PHE A 63 1.51 -9.98 0.45
C PHE A 63 0.90 -11.27 -0.09
N MET A 64 0.22 -12.05 0.76
CA MET A 64 -0.39 -13.33 0.36
C MET A 64 -1.70 -13.18 -0.43
N GLY A 65 -2.20 -11.95 -0.60
CA GLY A 65 -3.38 -11.63 -1.37
C GLY A 65 -3.03 -10.97 -2.69
N LYS A 66 -3.52 -9.74 -2.88
CA LYS A 66 -3.22 -8.85 -4.01
C LYS A 66 -1.99 -7.98 -3.76
N GLY A 67 -1.27 -8.22 -2.68
CA GLY A 67 -0.08 -7.46 -2.32
C GLY A 67 1.02 -7.61 -3.38
N MET A 68 1.67 -6.48 -3.70
CA MET A 68 2.65 -6.39 -4.78
C MET A 68 4.05 -6.02 -4.28
N HIS A 69 4.30 -6.12 -2.97
CA HIS A 69 5.60 -5.84 -2.37
C HIS A 69 6.19 -7.10 -1.75
N THR A 70 7.46 -7.40 -1.97
CA THR A 70 8.16 -8.54 -1.37
C THR A 70 8.61 -8.23 0.05
N VAL A 71 8.50 -9.21 0.95
CA VAL A 71 9.16 -9.17 2.26
C VAL A 71 10.63 -9.54 2.07
N LEU A 72 11.53 -8.61 2.37
CA LEU A 72 12.96 -8.85 2.31
C LEU A 72 13.38 -9.70 3.50
N GLN A 73 13.97 -10.86 3.23
CA GLN A 73 14.46 -11.80 4.24
C GLN A 73 15.92 -12.15 3.95
N ASN A 74 16.68 -12.42 5.01
CA ASN A 74 17.98 -13.06 4.89
C ASN A 74 17.78 -14.54 4.56
N GLU A 75 18.32 -15.00 3.44
CA GLU A 75 18.08 -16.35 2.92
C GLU A 75 18.64 -17.46 3.83
N ASP A 76 19.78 -17.21 4.49
CA ASP A 76 20.46 -18.20 5.34
C ASP A 76 19.78 -18.38 6.72
N THR A 77 19.28 -17.28 7.28
CA THR A 77 18.73 -17.24 8.65
C THR A 77 17.21 -17.16 8.69
N LEU A 78 16.56 -16.89 7.55
CA LEU A 78 15.14 -16.59 7.42
C LEU A 78 14.68 -15.35 8.22
N GLN A 79 15.62 -14.52 8.66
CA GLN A 79 15.31 -13.28 9.37
C GLN A 79 14.66 -12.27 8.42
N VAL A 80 13.51 -11.71 8.80
CA VAL A 80 12.91 -10.57 8.09
C VAL A 80 13.79 -9.34 8.28
N LEU A 81 14.32 -8.82 7.17
CA LEU A 81 15.11 -7.59 7.13
C LEU A 81 14.21 -6.37 6.90
N HIS A 82 13.18 -6.52 6.06
CA HIS A 82 12.19 -5.47 5.79
C HIS A 82 10.85 -6.07 5.35
N ASP A 83 9.76 -5.65 5.99
CA ASP A 83 8.40 -6.03 5.61
C ASP A 83 7.59 -4.75 5.32
N PRO A 84 7.36 -4.40 4.03
CA PRO A 84 6.61 -3.21 3.66
C PRO A 84 5.21 -3.15 4.28
N TYR A 85 4.57 -4.28 4.54
CA TYR A 85 3.26 -4.35 5.17
C TYR A 85 3.36 -4.05 6.67
N ASN A 86 4.33 -4.65 7.37
CA ASN A 86 4.57 -4.32 8.79
C ASN A 86 4.93 -2.85 8.98
N GLU A 87 5.84 -2.33 8.16
CA GLU A 87 6.21 -0.92 8.20
C GLU A 87 5.02 -0.01 7.92
N THR A 88 4.16 -0.39 6.98
CA THR A 88 2.93 0.36 6.70
C THR A 88 2.00 0.38 7.91
N ARG A 89 1.78 -0.75 8.60
CA ARG A 89 0.97 -0.80 9.83
C ARG A 89 1.54 0.11 10.91
N ASN A 90 2.85 0.06 11.13
CA ASN A 90 3.52 0.87 12.13
C ASN A 90 3.38 2.37 11.81
N HIS A 91 3.61 2.74 10.55
CA HIS A 91 3.48 4.12 10.08
C HIS A 91 2.07 4.67 10.27
N VAL A 92 1.04 3.94 9.83
CA VAL A 92 -0.35 4.42 9.95
C VAL A 92 -0.81 4.48 11.40
N SER A 93 -0.35 3.56 12.26
CA SER A 93 -0.65 3.60 13.69
C SER A 93 -0.05 4.86 14.35
N ALA A 94 1.24 5.13 14.09
CA ALA A 94 1.89 6.31 14.63
C ALA A 94 1.28 7.62 14.10
N ALA A 95 0.97 7.67 12.80
CA ALA A 95 0.32 8.83 12.19
C ALA A 95 -1.11 9.03 12.71
N TYR A 96 -1.85 7.95 12.92
CA TYR A 96 -3.18 8.00 13.53
C TYR A 96 -3.11 8.67 14.90
N ASP A 97 -2.21 8.24 15.79
CA ASP A 97 -2.09 8.80 17.15
C ASP A 97 -1.85 10.32 17.16
N LEU A 98 -1.07 10.82 16.20
CA LEU A 98 -0.77 12.25 16.04
C LEU A 98 -1.90 13.04 15.36
N THR A 99 -2.85 12.37 14.73
CA THR A 99 -3.92 13.01 13.96
C THR A 99 -5.02 13.55 14.88
N SER A 100 -5.24 14.87 14.86
CA SER A 100 -6.33 15.52 15.59
C SER A 100 -7.63 15.46 14.79
N ALA A 101 -8.51 14.53 15.16
CA ALA A 101 -9.78 14.26 14.48
C ALA A 101 -10.94 14.10 15.48
N ASN A 102 -10.90 14.83 16.59
CA ASN A 102 -11.94 14.77 17.62
C ASN A 102 -13.23 15.42 17.13
N SER A 103 -14.35 14.83 17.53
CA SER A 103 -15.67 15.40 17.31
C SER A 103 -15.79 16.76 18.00
N LYS A 104 -16.56 17.69 17.40
CA LYS A 104 -16.94 18.94 18.09
C LYS A 104 -18.03 18.73 19.15
N TYR A 105 -18.69 17.57 19.13
CA TYR A 105 -19.88 17.27 19.92
C TYR A 105 -19.68 16.12 20.91
N SER A 106 -18.51 15.48 20.90
CA SER A 106 -18.12 14.41 21.83
C SER A 106 -16.61 14.39 22.02
N ASP A 107 -16.15 13.79 23.11
CA ASP A 107 -14.72 13.58 23.38
C ASP A 107 -14.09 12.47 22.51
N GLU A 108 -14.91 11.83 21.67
CA GLU A 108 -14.49 10.74 20.81
C GLU A 108 -13.71 11.24 19.58
N LYS A 109 -12.69 10.47 19.21
CA LYS A 109 -12.00 10.62 17.94
C LYS A 109 -12.84 10.02 16.83
N MET A 110 -13.10 10.78 15.77
CA MET A 110 -13.77 10.30 14.56
C MET A 110 -12.82 9.38 13.79
N VAL A 111 -12.78 8.11 14.16
CA VAL A 111 -11.80 7.11 13.66
C VAL A 111 -11.70 7.12 12.14
N PHE A 112 -12.83 7.02 11.46
CA PHE A 112 -12.87 6.99 10.00
C PHE A 112 -12.29 8.26 9.38
N HIS A 113 -12.64 9.43 9.93
CA HIS A 113 -12.11 10.71 9.49
C HIS A 113 -10.60 10.81 9.72
N ALA A 114 -10.11 10.41 10.89
CA ALA A 114 -8.69 10.38 11.22
C ALA A 114 -7.91 9.50 10.22
N CYS A 115 -8.41 8.30 9.92
CA CYS A 115 -7.77 7.40 8.98
C CYS A 115 -7.77 7.95 7.55
N LEU A 116 -8.83 8.66 7.13
CA LEU A 116 -8.82 9.36 5.84
C LEU A 116 -7.83 10.52 5.80
N GLN A 117 -7.62 11.23 6.91
CA GLN A 117 -6.59 12.27 7.00
C GLN A 117 -5.19 11.66 6.85
N VAL A 118 -4.90 10.54 7.53
CA VAL A 118 -3.63 9.80 7.37
C VAL A 118 -3.47 9.32 5.92
N TYR A 119 -4.50 8.67 5.36
CA TYR A 119 -4.50 8.11 4.01
C TYR A 119 -4.20 9.15 2.91
N ASN A 120 -4.71 10.38 3.09
CA ASN A 120 -4.51 11.49 2.14
C ASN A 120 -3.34 12.40 2.49
N SER A 121 -2.57 12.09 3.55
CA SER A 121 -1.45 12.93 3.96
C SER A 121 -0.26 12.79 3.01
N GLU A 122 0.45 13.88 2.77
CA GLU A 122 1.71 13.85 2.00
C GLU A 122 2.78 12.98 2.68
N ALA A 123 2.78 12.93 4.02
CA ALA A 123 3.72 12.11 4.78
C ALA A 123 3.53 10.62 4.47
N PHE A 124 2.27 10.17 4.42
CA PHE A 124 1.97 8.79 4.06
C PHE A 124 2.26 8.52 2.58
N ASP A 125 1.97 9.46 1.68
CA ASP A 125 2.32 9.31 0.26
C ASP A 125 3.83 9.14 0.04
N ARG A 126 4.65 9.97 0.70
CA ARG A 126 6.11 9.84 0.67
C ARG A 126 6.58 8.51 1.25
N PHE A 127 6.00 8.08 2.36
CA PHE A 127 6.31 6.79 2.97
C PHE A 127 6.01 5.62 2.01
N ILE A 128 4.86 5.65 1.33
CA ILE A 128 4.46 4.62 0.37
C ILE A 128 5.42 4.56 -0.81
N ARG A 129 5.81 5.71 -1.37
CA ARG A 129 6.83 5.76 -2.46
C ARG A 129 8.19 5.23 -2.02
N ALA A 130 8.57 5.39 -0.75
CA ALA A 130 9.79 4.79 -0.24
C ALA A 130 9.74 3.25 -0.22
N GLN A 131 8.56 2.64 -0.33
CA GLN A 131 8.39 1.20 -0.44
C GLN A 131 8.54 0.67 -1.88
N ASP A 132 8.65 1.55 -2.89
CA ASP A 132 8.78 1.15 -4.30
C ASP A 132 9.98 0.20 -4.52
N ALA A 133 11.03 0.34 -3.71
CA ALA A 133 12.22 -0.53 -3.73
C ALA A 133 11.92 -2.02 -3.44
N TYR A 134 10.73 -2.34 -2.95
CA TYR A 134 10.30 -3.69 -2.62
C TYR A 134 9.18 -4.20 -3.52
N ILE A 135 8.80 -3.48 -4.58
CA ILE A 135 7.78 -3.93 -5.52
C ILE A 135 8.27 -5.20 -6.23
N VAL A 136 7.39 -6.21 -6.35
CA VAL A 136 7.64 -7.42 -7.13
C VAL A 136 7.80 -7.00 -8.60
N VAL A 137 8.96 -7.26 -9.20
CA VAL A 137 9.17 -7.03 -10.63
C VAL A 137 8.70 -8.27 -11.39
N ASP A 138 7.86 -8.08 -12.40
CA ASP A 138 7.38 -9.15 -13.30
C ASP A 138 8.50 -9.71 -14.20
#